data_AF-A0A2V7KL37-F1
#
_entry.id   AF-A0A2V7KL37-F1
#
_cell.length_a   1.000
_cell.length_b   1.000
_cell.length_c   1.000
_cell.angle_alpha   90.00
_cell.angle_beta   90.00
_cell.angle_gamma   90.00
#
_symmetry.space_group_name_H-M   'P 1'
#
loop_
_entity.id
_entity.type
_entity.pdbx_description
1 polymer ?
#
loop_
_entity_poly.entity_id
_entity_poly.type
_entity_poly.pdbx_seq_one_letter_code
_entity_poly.pdbx_strand_id
1 'polypeptide(L)'
;EELERTVTLPVERQMNGTPNLTNLRSVSMFGLLVVTLVFEDGITDYFARQQALERLTAVALPAGVNSGPASMSNSTGEIFRYTVRGRRPLTELKELEDWVVEPAFRTVPGIADVVSFGGQVKEYQVDVDPAKLQAYGLSLAQVEQAIAGANGNAGGGYIPHGYEKQVVRGVGLFRSVADIAHVMLTSRGGVPRTTSSRASC
;
A
#
# COMPACT_ATOMS: atom_id res chain seq x y z
N GLU A 1 -5.52 21.35 9.34
CA GLU A 1 -6.86 21.88 8.98
C GLU A 1 -7.51 21.11 7.84
N GLU A 2 -6.85 20.90 6.70
CA GLU A 2 -7.44 20.13 5.58
C GLU A 2 -7.76 18.68 5.94
N LEU A 3 -6.83 17.95 6.55
CA LEU A 3 -7.03 16.55 6.95
C LEU A 3 -8.16 16.40 7.99
N GLU A 4 -8.31 17.38 8.87
CA GLU A 4 -9.36 17.41 9.88
C GLU A 4 -10.75 17.52 9.25
N ARG A 5 -10.91 18.41 8.27
CA ARG A 5 -12.18 18.60 7.57
C ARG A 5 -12.53 17.45 6.65
N THR A 6 -11.53 16.91 5.96
CA THR A 6 -11.75 15.94 4.88
C THR A 6 -11.77 14.49 5.37
N VAL A 7 -11.13 14.19 6.51
CA VAL A 7 -11.03 12.81 7.04
C VAL A 7 -11.57 12.72 8.46
N THR A 8 -11.07 13.54 9.39
CA THR A 8 -11.42 13.41 10.82
C THR A 8 -12.91 13.62 11.06
N LEU A 9 -13.49 14.74 10.61
CA LEU A 9 -14.89 15.05 10.86
C LEU A 9 -15.87 14.03 10.27
N PRO A 10 -15.72 13.55 9.01
CA PRO A 10 -16.56 12.48 8.47
C PRO A 10 -16.49 11.19 9.29
N VAL A 11 -15.29 10.78 9.69
CA VAL A 11 -15.11 9.56 10.51
C VAL A 11 -15.78 9.72 11.87
N GLU A 12 -15.53 10.83 12.58
CA GLU A 12 -16.13 11.08 13.89
C GLU A 12 -17.65 11.12 13.83
N ARG A 13 -18.22 11.79 12.83
CA ARG A 13 -19.68 11.85 12.65
C ARG A 13 -20.29 10.48 12.42
N GLN A 14 -19.61 9.63 11.64
CA GLN A 14 -20.10 8.29 11.34
C GLN A 14 -19.99 7.34 12.53
N MET A 15 -18.94 7.51 13.34
CA MET A 15 -18.71 6.74 14.56
C MET A 15 -19.62 7.19 15.72
N ASN A 16 -20.09 8.43 15.71
CA ASN A 16 -21.07 8.90 16.67
C ASN A 16 -22.39 8.11 16.56
N GLY A 17 -23.00 7.81 17.71
CA GLY A 17 -24.22 6.99 17.77
C GLY A 17 -23.98 5.49 17.55
N THR A 18 -22.74 5.03 17.70
CA THR A 18 -22.47 3.59 17.83
C THR A 18 -23.06 3.07 19.15
N PRO A 19 -23.79 1.94 19.15
CA PRO A 19 -24.36 1.38 20.38
C PRO A 19 -23.28 1.09 21.44
N ASN A 20 -23.60 1.38 22.70
CA ASN A 20 -22.73 1.17 23.87
C ASN A 20 -21.41 1.96 23.84
N LEU A 21 -21.33 3.03 23.03
CA LEU A 21 -20.18 3.92 22.98
C LEU A 21 -20.23 4.91 24.15
N THR A 22 -19.22 4.87 25.01
CA THR A 22 -19.07 5.79 26.15
C THR A 22 -18.27 7.04 25.77
N ASN A 23 -17.20 6.87 24.98
CA ASN A 23 -16.34 7.98 24.61
C ASN A 23 -15.72 7.78 23.21
N LEU A 24 -15.52 8.88 22.50
CA LEU A 24 -14.83 8.93 21.22
C LEU A 24 -13.69 9.93 21.33
N ARG A 25 -12.48 9.48 21.00
CA ARG A 25 -11.29 10.34 20.95
C ARG A 25 -10.58 10.18 19.62
N SER A 26 -10.25 11.29 18.98
CA SER A 26 -9.40 11.30 17.78
C SER A 26 -8.05 11.95 18.08
N VAL A 27 -7.01 11.47 17.40
CA VAL A 27 -5.68 12.08 17.37
C VAL A 27 -5.22 12.11 15.93
N SER A 28 -4.93 13.31 15.42
CA SER A 28 -4.41 13.53 14.08
C SER A 28 -2.94 13.90 14.16
N MET A 29 -2.12 13.22 13.36
CA MET A 29 -0.69 13.49 13.14
C MET A 29 -0.43 13.59 11.62
N PHE A 30 0.81 13.90 11.22
CA PHE A 30 1.17 14.03 9.81
C PHE A 30 0.89 12.74 9.04
N GLY A 31 -0.19 12.74 8.23
CA GLY A 31 -0.59 11.60 7.40
C GLY A 31 -1.23 10.43 8.16
N LEU A 32 -1.50 10.57 9.46
CA LEU A 32 -2.11 9.52 10.28
C LEU A 32 -3.26 10.08 11.12
N LEU A 33 -4.41 9.42 11.06
CA LEU A 33 -5.54 9.66 11.95
C LEU A 33 -5.82 8.40 12.76
N VAL A 34 -5.81 8.52 14.09
CA VAL A 34 -6.21 7.46 15.00
C VAL A 34 -7.51 7.86 15.70
N VAL A 35 -8.56 7.06 15.53
CA VAL A 35 -9.84 7.23 16.23
C VAL A 35 -10.01 6.08 17.21
N THR A 36 -10.11 6.43 18.49
CA THR A 36 -10.30 5.51 19.61
C THR A 36 -11.74 5.56 20.07
N LEU A 37 -12.42 4.41 20.04
CA LEU A 37 -13.77 4.23 20.53
C LEU A 37 -13.71 3.47 21.86
N VAL A 38 -14.27 4.07 22.91
CA VAL A 38 -14.38 3.45 24.24
C VAL A 38 -15.82 3.03 24.44
N PHE A 39 -16.02 1.73 24.66
CA PHE A 39 -17.33 1.14 24.88
C PHE A 39 -17.59 0.91 26.38
N GLU A 40 -18.86 0.68 26.72
CA GLU A 40 -19.28 0.30 28.06
C GLU A 40 -18.64 -1.04 28.50
N ASP A 41 -18.43 -1.19 29.80
CA ASP A 41 -17.90 -2.41 30.39
C ASP A 41 -18.82 -3.61 30.10
N GLY A 42 -18.21 -4.78 29.86
CA GLY A 42 -18.94 -6.03 29.58
C GLY A 42 -19.25 -6.27 28.09
N ILE A 43 -18.95 -5.30 27.22
CA ILE A 43 -18.98 -5.49 25.77
C ILE A 43 -17.76 -6.29 25.32
N THR A 44 -17.98 -7.27 24.44
CA THR A 44 -16.86 -8.03 23.84
C THR A 44 -16.12 -7.19 22.82
N ASP A 45 -14.79 -7.31 22.77
CA ASP A 45 -13.96 -6.61 21.78
C ASP A 45 -14.40 -6.90 20.34
N TYR A 46 -14.90 -8.11 20.08
CA TYR A 46 -15.44 -8.49 18.77
C TYR A 46 -16.70 -7.72 18.39
N PHE A 47 -17.63 -7.52 19.33
CA PHE A 47 -18.82 -6.70 19.10
C PHE A 47 -18.43 -5.24 18.82
N ALA A 48 -17.57 -4.68 19.67
CA ALA A 48 -17.06 -3.31 19.51
C ALA A 48 -16.39 -3.11 18.14
N ARG A 49 -15.53 -4.07 17.74
CA ARG A 49 -14.86 -4.05 16.43
C ARG A 49 -15.82 -4.19 15.26
N GLN A 50 -16.80 -5.08 15.36
CA GLN A 50 -17.80 -5.25 14.31
C GLN A 50 -18.60 -3.96 14.10
N GLN A 51 -19.06 -3.32 15.19
CA GLN A 51 -19.77 -2.06 15.11
C GLN A 51 -18.90 -0.95 14.51
N ALA A 52 -17.64 -0.84 14.92
CA ALA A 52 -16.70 0.13 14.36
C ALA A 52 -16.48 -0.10 12.85
N LEU A 53 -16.30 -1.35 12.42
CA LEU A 53 -16.13 -1.71 11.02
C LEU A 53 -17.36 -1.39 10.17
N GLU A 54 -18.55 -1.76 10.65
CA GLU A 54 -19.81 -1.45 9.97
C GLU A 54 -19.96 0.05 9.76
N ARG A 55 -19.66 0.87 10.77
CA ARG A 55 -19.67 2.33 10.64
C ARG A 55 -18.60 2.83 9.69
N LEU A 56 -17.37 2.31 9.77
CA LEU A 56 -16.24 2.74 8.93
C LEU A 56 -16.52 2.54 7.44
N THR A 57 -17.17 1.43 7.06
CA THR A 57 -17.50 1.14 5.66
C THR A 57 -18.42 2.17 4.99
N ALA A 58 -19.20 2.90 5.78
CA ALA A 58 -20.09 3.95 5.30
C ALA A 58 -19.43 5.34 5.21
N VAL A 59 -18.17 5.48 5.63
CA VAL A 59 -17.43 6.75 5.53
C VAL A 59 -16.88 6.92 4.11
N ALA A 60 -17.26 8.02 3.46
CA ALA A 60 -16.63 8.43 2.21
C ALA A 60 -15.27 9.08 2.51
N LEU A 61 -14.18 8.40 2.13
CA LEU A 61 -12.81 8.88 2.29
C LEU A 61 -12.23 9.39 0.96
N PRO A 62 -11.33 10.40 0.99
CA PRO A 62 -10.62 10.87 -0.20
C PRO A 62 -9.80 9.76 -0.87
N ALA A 63 -9.54 9.94 -2.17
CA ALA A 63 -8.66 9.04 -2.91
C ALA A 63 -7.27 8.97 -2.25
N GLY A 64 -6.73 7.76 -2.11
CA GLY A 64 -5.43 7.50 -1.48
C GLY A 64 -5.46 7.38 0.04
N VAL A 65 -6.60 7.61 0.71
CA VAL A 65 -6.75 7.37 2.16
C VAL A 65 -7.27 5.96 2.39
N ASN A 66 -6.44 5.11 3.01
CA ASN A 66 -6.85 3.78 3.44
C ASN A 66 -7.31 3.84 4.90
N SER A 67 -8.41 3.15 5.19
CA SER A 67 -8.88 2.96 6.56
C SER A 67 -9.01 1.47 6.87
N GLY A 68 -8.83 1.13 8.14
CA GLY A 68 -8.91 -0.24 8.60
C GLY A 68 -8.90 -0.30 10.12
N PRO A 69 -9.36 -1.42 10.69
CA PRO A 69 -9.30 -1.60 12.13
C PRO A 69 -7.86 -1.80 12.58
N ALA A 70 -7.50 -1.24 13.74
CA ALA A 70 -6.23 -1.56 14.40
C ALA A 70 -6.17 -3.06 14.75
N SER A 71 -5.01 -3.59 15.13
CA SER A 71 -4.91 -4.97 15.62
C SER A 71 -5.72 -5.19 16.90
N MET A 72 -6.16 -6.43 17.14
CA MET A 72 -6.83 -6.82 18.39
C MET A 72 -5.80 -6.97 19.51
N SER A 73 -5.10 -5.88 19.85
CA SER A 73 -4.12 -5.85 20.92
C SER A 73 -4.38 -4.66 21.85
N ASN A 74 -4.02 -4.82 23.12
CA ASN A 74 -4.09 -3.76 24.13
C ASN A 74 -2.68 -3.25 24.46
N SER A 75 -2.58 -2.25 25.34
CA SER A 75 -1.30 -1.67 25.77
C SER A 75 -0.34 -2.66 26.44
N THR A 76 -0.83 -3.83 26.86
CA THR A 76 -0.05 -4.91 27.47
C THR A 76 0.25 -6.04 26.46
N GLY A 77 -0.19 -5.88 25.21
CA GLY A 77 -0.08 -6.90 24.15
C GLY A 77 1.30 -7.00 23.50
N GLU A 78 2.27 -6.17 23.89
CA GLU A 78 3.66 -6.35 23.46
C GLU A 78 4.29 -7.51 24.24
N ILE A 79 4.41 -8.67 23.58
CA ILE A 79 4.93 -9.90 24.20
C ILE A 79 6.44 -10.06 23.93
N PHE A 80 6.90 -9.63 22.75
CA PHE A 80 8.27 -9.87 22.32
C PHE A 80 8.75 -8.81 21.33
N ARG A 81 10.03 -8.43 21.46
CA ARG A 81 10.72 -7.52 20.56
C ARG A 81 12.02 -8.13 20.07
N TYR A 82 12.26 -8.06 18.76
CA TYR A 82 13.50 -8.53 18.14
C TYR A 82 14.11 -7.47 17.23
N THR A 83 15.30 -7.78 16.71
CA THR A 83 15.99 -6.95 15.72
C THR A 83 16.68 -7.86 14.72
N VAL A 84 16.38 -7.66 13.44
CA VAL A 84 17.11 -8.34 12.35
C VAL A 84 18.43 -7.60 12.12
N ARG A 85 19.55 -8.31 12.28
CA ARG A 85 20.91 -7.77 12.06
C ARG A 85 21.69 -8.64 11.10
N GLY A 86 22.49 -8.01 10.24
CA GLY A 86 23.36 -8.69 9.29
C GLY A 86 24.32 -7.74 8.60
N ARG A 87 25.23 -8.28 7.80
CA ARG A 87 26.17 -7.51 6.96
C ARG A 87 25.56 -7.08 5.61
N ARG A 88 24.25 -7.22 5.45
CA ARG A 88 23.48 -6.88 4.25
C ARG A 88 22.98 -5.43 4.33
N PRO A 89 22.68 -4.79 3.19
CA PRO A 89 22.05 -3.47 3.19
C PRO A 89 20.70 -3.51 3.93
N LEU A 90 20.31 -2.37 4.52
CA LEU A 90 19.06 -2.27 5.29
C LEU A 90 17.83 -2.64 4.47
N THR A 91 17.84 -2.39 3.16
CA THR A 91 16.77 -2.77 2.24
C THR A 91 16.59 -4.29 2.15
N GLU A 92 17.67 -5.06 2.04
CA GLU A 92 17.59 -6.53 2.03
C GLU A 92 17.16 -7.08 3.40
N LEU A 93 17.59 -6.45 4.50
CA LEU A 93 17.16 -6.85 5.83
C LEU A 93 15.66 -6.57 6.04
N LYS A 94 15.16 -5.46 5.49
CA LYS A 94 13.73 -5.14 5.50
C LYS A 94 12.92 -6.07 4.61
N GLU A 95 13.42 -6.42 3.42
CA GLU A 95 12.80 -7.44 2.57
C GLU A 95 12.72 -8.80 3.31
N LEU A 96 13.79 -9.22 3.98
CA LEU A 96 13.79 -10.45 4.77
C LEU A 96 12.76 -10.39 5.90
N GLU A 97 12.70 -9.26 6.60
CA GLU A 97 11.72 -9.03 7.66
C GLU A 97 10.28 -9.19 7.14
N ASP A 98 9.94 -8.45 6.09
CA ASP A 98 8.56 -8.34 5.59
C ASP A 98 8.05 -9.61 4.92
N TRP A 99 8.94 -10.33 4.22
CA TRP A 99 8.54 -11.46 3.38
C TRP A 99 8.84 -12.83 3.99
N VAL A 100 9.63 -12.89 5.06
CA VAL A 100 10.01 -14.17 5.69
C VAL A 100 9.69 -14.17 7.18
N VAL A 101 10.18 -13.18 7.93
CA VAL A 101 10.10 -13.17 9.40
C VAL A 101 8.68 -12.83 9.87
N GLU A 102 8.12 -11.72 9.39
CA GLU A 102 6.77 -11.27 9.74
C GLU A 102 5.70 -12.33 9.38
N PRO A 103 5.68 -12.92 8.16
CA PRO A 103 4.75 -13.99 7.82
C PRO A 103 4.91 -15.21 8.72
N ALA A 104 6.14 -15.60 9.05
CA ALA A 104 6.40 -16.73 9.94
C ALA A 104 5.84 -16.48 11.35
N PHE A 105 6.06 -15.30 11.94
CA PHE A 105 5.47 -14.98 13.24
C PHE A 105 3.95 -14.95 13.21
N ARG A 106 3.32 -14.41 12.15
CA ARG A 106 1.86 -14.40 12.03
C ARG A 106 1.23 -15.80 11.96
N THR A 107 1.99 -16.85 11.65
CA THR A 107 1.49 -18.23 11.73
C THR A 107 1.40 -18.79 13.15
N VAL A 108 2.06 -18.16 14.12
CA VAL A 108 2.08 -18.63 15.51
C VAL A 108 0.73 -18.34 16.18
N PRO A 109 0.05 -19.36 16.74
CA PRO A 109 -1.23 -19.16 17.42
C PRO A 109 -1.13 -18.14 18.56
N GLY A 110 -2.07 -17.19 18.60
CA GLY A 110 -2.15 -16.15 19.63
C GLY A 110 -1.40 -14.86 19.30
N ILE A 111 -0.66 -14.79 18.19
CA ILE A 111 -0.08 -13.54 17.71
C ILE A 111 -1.17 -12.73 16.98
N ALA A 112 -1.58 -11.61 17.59
CA ALA A 112 -2.59 -10.72 17.02
C ALA A 112 -2.03 -9.82 15.91
N ASP A 113 -0.77 -9.41 16.02
CA ASP A 113 -0.09 -8.57 15.04
C ASP A 113 1.43 -8.66 15.19
N VAL A 114 2.13 -8.28 14.12
CA VAL A 114 3.58 -8.13 14.07
C VAL A 114 3.84 -6.80 13.40
N VAL A 115 4.40 -5.86 14.15
CA VAL A 115 4.64 -4.49 13.68
C VAL A 115 6.14 -4.29 13.47
N SER A 116 6.57 -4.28 12.21
CA SER A 116 7.94 -3.91 11.86
C SER A 116 8.13 -2.39 12.00
N PHE A 117 9.19 -1.96 12.69
CA PHE A 117 9.59 -0.56 12.80
C PHE A 117 11.02 -0.34 12.28
N GLY A 118 11.18 0.63 11.36
CA GLY A 118 12.46 0.97 10.75
C GLY A 118 12.80 0.15 9.50
N GLY A 119 14.07 0.23 9.09
CA GLY A 119 14.53 -0.32 7.82
C GLY A 119 14.27 0.61 6.62
N GLN A 120 14.79 0.25 5.46
CA GLN A 120 14.54 0.96 4.20
C GLN A 120 13.64 0.08 3.34
N VAL A 121 12.43 0.55 3.04
CA VAL A 121 11.57 -0.15 2.08
C VAL A 121 12.16 0.07 0.70
N LYS A 122 12.18 -0.99 -0.12
CA LYS A 122 12.63 -0.89 -1.50
C LYS A 122 11.62 -0.13 -2.32
N GLU A 123 12.03 1.01 -2.84
CA GLU A 123 11.23 1.86 -3.70
C GLU A 123 12.00 2.10 -5.00
N TYR A 124 11.29 2.04 -6.13
CA TYR A 124 11.86 2.39 -7.43
C TYR A 124 11.45 3.81 -7.76
N GLN A 125 12.40 4.74 -7.66
CA GLN A 125 12.16 6.14 -7.98
C GLN A 125 12.53 6.43 -9.43
N VAL A 126 11.60 7.05 -10.16
CA VAL A 126 11.81 7.51 -11.53
C VAL A 126 12.01 9.03 -11.52
N ASP A 127 13.27 9.46 -11.59
CA ASP A 127 13.59 10.88 -11.64
C ASP A 127 13.49 11.40 -13.07
N VAL A 128 12.47 12.23 -13.31
CA VAL A 128 12.19 12.79 -14.64
C VAL A 128 12.88 14.15 -14.80
N ASP A 129 13.62 14.31 -15.90
CA ASP A 129 14.31 15.55 -16.25
C ASP A 129 13.36 16.52 -17.00
N PRO A 130 13.00 17.68 -16.42
CA PRO A 130 12.07 18.62 -17.03
C PRO A 130 12.53 19.17 -18.39
N ALA A 131 13.84 19.34 -18.59
CA ALA A 131 14.38 19.85 -19.85
C ALA A 131 14.21 18.82 -20.98
N LYS A 132 14.37 17.53 -20.67
CA LYS A 132 14.12 16.44 -21.63
C LYS A 132 12.64 16.29 -21.94
N LEU A 133 11.76 16.43 -20.95
CA LEU A 133 10.31 16.44 -21.19
C LEU A 133 9.92 17.53 -22.19
N GLN A 134 10.40 18.75 -21.98
CA GLN A 134 10.13 19.88 -22.88
C GLN A 134 10.69 19.63 -24.29
N ALA A 135 11.94 19.17 -24.40
CA ALA A 135 12.57 18.88 -25.69
C ALA A 135 11.80 17.80 -26.48
N TYR A 136 11.20 16.83 -25.80
CA TYR A 136 10.38 15.79 -26.42
C TYR A 136 8.89 16.14 -26.54
N GLY A 137 8.46 17.25 -25.97
CA GLY A 137 7.05 17.66 -25.94
C GLY A 137 6.17 16.69 -25.16
N LEU A 138 6.70 16.11 -24.08
CA LEU A 138 6.00 15.18 -23.20
C LEU A 138 5.58 15.88 -21.90
N SER A 139 4.41 15.53 -21.37
CA SER A 139 3.99 15.93 -20.03
C SER A 139 4.37 14.89 -18.98
N LEU A 140 4.50 15.31 -17.72
CA LEU A 140 4.72 14.37 -16.61
C LEU A 140 3.59 13.34 -16.52
N ALA A 141 2.34 13.77 -16.68
CA ALA A 141 1.18 12.88 -16.68
C ALA A 141 1.24 11.79 -17.77
N GLN A 142 1.81 12.09 -18.95
CA GLN A 142 2.02 11.09 -20.00
C GLN A 142 3.05 10.04 -19.60
N VAL A 143 4.10 10.43 -18.88
CA VAL A 143 5.10 9.49 -18.35
C VAL A 143 4.48 8.59 -17.28
N GLU A 144 3.72 9.17 -16.35
CA GLU A 144 3.01 8.40 -15.32
C GLU A 144 2.04 7.38 -15.94
N GLN A 145 1.24 7.80 -16.92
CA GLN A 145 0.31 6.92 -17.62
C GLN A 145 1.01 5.80 -18.39
N ALA A 146 2.13 6.09 -19.04
CA ALA A 146 2.91 5.10 -19.76
C ALA A 146 3.51 4.04 -18.83
N ILE A 147 4.06 4.46 -17.69
CA ILE A 147 4.60 3.54 -16.67
C ILE A 147 3.49 2.71 -16.05
N ALA A 148 2.37 3.33 -15.67
CA ALA A 148 1.22 2.63 -15.10
C ALA A 148 0.61 1.61 -16.07
N GLY A 149 0.48 1.97 -17.36
CA GLY A 149 -0.05 1.09 -18.39
C GLY A 149 0.89 -0.05 -18.78
N ALA A 150 2.19 0.12 -18.63
CA ALA A 150 3.18 -0.91 -18.90
C ALA A 150 3.32 -1.93 -17.76
N ASN A 151 2.97 -1.57 -16.52
CA ASN A 151 3.08 -2.43 -15.34
C ASN A 151 1.83 -3.30 -15.12
N GLY A 152 1.52 -4.19 -16.07
CA GLY A 152 0.30 -4.99 -16.04
C GLY A 152 0.47 -6.40 -16.61
N ASN A 153 -0.27 -7.36 -16.07
CA ASN A 153 -0.42 -8.67 -16.70
C ASN A 153 -1.74 -8.71 -17.48
N ALA A 154 -1.73 -9.36 -18.65
CA ALA A 154 -2.91 -9.56 -19.46
C ALA A 154 -3.18 -11.06 -19.68
N GLY A 155 -4.44 -11.46 -19.63
CA GLY A 155 -4.86 -12.81 -20.03
C GLY A 155 -5.12 -12.87 -21.54
N GLY A 156 -4.47 -13.78 -22.25
CA GLY A 156 -4.58 -13.94 -23.70
C GLY A 156 -5.52 -15.08 -24.15
N GLY A 157 -6.27 -15.68 -23.21
CA GLY A 157 -7.13 -16.83 -23.49
C GLY A 157 -6.32 -18.12 -23.65
N TYR A 158 -6.76 -19.01 -24.54
CA TYR A 158 -6.05 -20.25 -24.84
C TYR A 158 -6.07 -20.55 -26.34
N ILE A 159 -5.00 -21.18 -26.82
CA ILE A 159 -4.91 -21.70 -28.19
C ILE A 159 -5.16 -23.21 -28.11
N PRO A 160 -6.20 -23.74 -28.79
CA PRO A 160 -6.40 -25.17 -28.88
C PRO A 160 -5.28 -25.80 -29.72
N HIS A 161 -4.59 -26.78 -29.14
CA HIS A 161 -3.54 -27.56 -29.79
C HIS A 161 -3.83 -29.05 -29.59
N GLY A 162 -4.44 -29.68 -30.60
CA GLY A 162 -4.89 -31.06 -30.51
C GLY A 162 -5.93 -31.25 -29.40
N TYR A 163 -5.64 -32.13 -28.44
CA TYR A 163 -6.48 -32.37 -27.26
C TYR A 163 -6.13 -31.47 -26.06
N GLU A 164 -5.14 -30.57 -26.20
CA GLU A 164 -4.70 -29.67 -25.14
C GLU A 164 -5.08 -28.22 -25.43
N LYS A 165 -5.22 -27.42 -24.37
CA LYS A 165 -5.44 -25.96 -24.45
C LYS A 165 -4.22 -25.27 -23.86
N GLN A 166 -3.47 -24.56 -24.70
CA GLN A 166 -2.32 -23.78 -24.25
C GLN A 166 -2.76 -22.39 -23.83
N VAL A 167 -2.55 -22.04 -22.56
CA VAL A 167 -2.93 -20.74 -22.02
C VAL A 167 -1.94 -19.67 -22.48
N VAL A 168 -2.45 -18.60 -23.05
CA VAL A 168 -1.66 -17.43 -23.44
C VAL A 168 -1.74 -16.40 -22.31
N ARG A 169 -0.58 -15.93 -21.84
CA ARG A 169 -0.49 -14.89 -20.80
C ARG A 169 0.52 -13.82 -21.22
N GLY A 170 0.09 -12.57 -21.20
CA GLY A 170 0.97 -11.40 -21.23
C GLY A 170 1.56 -11.17 -19.84
N VAL A 171 2.88 -11.22 -19.75
CA VAL A 171 3.63 -10.87 -18.53
C VAL A 171 4.20 -9.48 -18.72
N GLY A 172 3.78 -8.52 -17.90
CA GLY A 172 4.24 -7.12 -17.98
C GLY A 172 4.55 -6.49 -16.62
N LEU A 173 4.54 -7.27 -15.54
CA LEU A 173 5.02 -6.78 -14.24
C LEU A 173 6.52 -6.47 -14.29
N PHE A 174 6.90 -5.27 -13.84
CA PHE A 174 8.30 -4.92 -13.70
C PHE A 174 8.99 -5.76 -12.64
N ARG A 175 10.20 -6.21 -12.93
CA ARG A 175 11.06 -7.00 -12.02
C ARG A 175 12.36 -6.27 -11.71
N SER A 176 12.70 -5.27 -12.51
CA SER A 176 13.97 -4.57 -12.42
C SER A 176 13.84 -3.10 -12.84
N VAL A 177 14.84 -2.31 -12.46
CA VAL A 177 15.03 -0.93 -12.93
C VAL A 177 15.11 -0.87 -14.46
N ALA A 178 15.70 -1.89 -15.07
CA ALA A 178 15.80 -1.97 -16.52
C ALA A 178 14.43 -2.06 -17.19
N ASP A 179 13.48 -2.81 -16.62
CA ASP A 179 12.13 -2.91 -17.18
C ASP A 179 11.43 -1.54 -17.18
N ILE A 180 11.60 -0.78 -16.10
CA ILE A 180 11.07 0.57 -15.97
C ILE A 180 11.75 1.50 -16.98
N ALA A 181 13.06 1.39 -17.21
CA ALA A 181 13.85 2.24 -18.11
C ALA A 181 13.58 2.01 -19.61
N HIS A 182 12.98 0.87 -19.97
CA HIS A 182 12.59 0.53 -21.34
C HIS A 182 11.11 0.79 -21.62
N VAL A 183 10.36 1.36 -20.66
CA VAL A 183 8.97 1.76 -20.89
C VAL A 183 8.92 2.77 -22.04
N MET A 184 8.15 2.43 -23.06
CA MET A 184 7.97 3.27 -24.24
C MET A 184 7.04 4.43 -23.89
N LEU A 185 7.53 5.66 -24.04
CA LEU A 185 6.78 6.89 -23.79
C LEU A 185 6.10 7.40 -25.06
N THR A 186 6.84 7.45 -26.17
CA THR A 186 6.33 7.89 -27.46
C THR A 186 7.24 7.41 -28.60
N SER A 187 6.77 7.51 -29.86
CA SER A 187 7.58 7.31 -31.06
C SER A 187 7.39 8.51 -31.99
N ARG A 188 8.49 9.17 -32.37
CA ARG A 188 8.50 10.23 -33.39
C ARG A 188 9.47 9.84 -34.49
N GLY A 189 8.99 9.77 -35.74
CA GLY A 189 9.80 9.42 -36.90
C GLY A 189 10.37 8.01 -36.87
N GLY A 190 9.73 7.07 -36.16
CA GLY A 190 10.19 5.68 -36.03
C GLY A 190 11.25 5.46 -34.94
N VAL A 191 11.69 6.50 -34.24
CA VAL A 191 12.62 6.38 -33.11
C VAL A 191 11.84 6.33 -31.79
N PRO A 192 11.88 5.21 -31.04
CA PRO A 192 11.22 5.11 -29.75
C PRO A 192 11.91 6.01 -28.72
N ARG A 193 11.10 6.63 -27.86
CA ARG A 193 11.56 7.38 -26.69
C ARG A 193 11.18 6.59 -25.46
N THR A 194 12.18 6.14 -24.73
CA THR A 194 12.00 5.40 -23.47
C THR A 194 12.30 6.31 -22.28
N THR A 195 11.91 5.83 -21.11
CA THR A 195 12.09 6.44 -19.78
C THR A 195 13.54 6.61 -19.31
N SER A 196 14.58 6.48 -20.16
CA SER A 196 15.98 6.57 -19.70
C SER A 196 16.41 8.00 -19.29
N SER A 197 15.86 8.49 -18.18
CA SER A 197 16.51 9.32 -17.18
C SER A 197 16.82 8.43 -15.96
N ARG A 198 17.77 8.87 -15.12
CA ARG A 198 18.33 8.06 -14.02
C ARG A 198 17.20 7.48 -13.15
N ALA A 199 17.04 6.16 -13.18
CA ALA A 199 16.26 5.46 -12.19
C ALA A 199 17.25 4.90 -11.15
N SER A 200 17.09 5.28 -9.89
CA SER A 200 17.89 4.79 -8.76
C SER A 200 17.05 3.91 -7.84
N CYS A 201 17.70 2.91 -7.25
CA CYS A 201 17.16 2.11 -6.15
C CYS A 201 17.35 2.83 -4.80
#